data_AF-A0A418ZY71-F1
#
_entry.id   AF-A0A418ZY71-F1
#
_cell.length_a   1.000
_cell.length_b   1.000
_cell.length_c   1.000
_cell.angle_alpha   90.00
_cell.angle_beta   90.00
_cell.angle_gamma   90.00
#
_symmetry.space_group_name_H-M   'P 1'
#
loop_
_entity.id
_entity.type
_entity.pdbx_description
1 polymer ?
#
loop_
_entity_poly.entity_id
_entity_poly.type
_entity_poly.pdbx_seq_one_letter_code
_entity_poly.pdbx_strand_id
1 'polypeptide(L)'
;MTIWHLHPLNARHGLTTILSELRAASRRAVALARAHAELPDFDLVVTPVLGGGVPRWGVGGRTPSAGLVEITLDPARFDPDLLIRTLVHEFHHLIRWDGPGYGKSLGEALVSEGLAGHFVLQVLGGAPDPWDATVPAPGVARMAMNEWARRDYDHARWFFGKGDLRNATGYGLGHRLLAEHLAQNPGADPVALAHAAAEGFRPALRQLVAADKAAEAEETADQEGAADSGAADSGAEAGWDGAAGS
;
A
#
# COMPACT_ATOMS: atom_id res chain seq x y z
N MET A 1 26.19 -14.58 -5.78
CA MET A 1 26.02 -13.18 -6.26
C MET A 1 24.83 -13.20 -7.20
N THR A 2 23.82 -12.35 -6.96
CA THR A 2 22.71 -12.18 -7.90
C THR A 2 23.23 -11.70 -9.25
N ILE A 3 22.85 -12.40 -10.32
CA ILE A 3 23.09 -12.03 -11.72
C ILE A 3 21.85 -11.32 -12.23
N TRP A 4 22.03 -10.16 -12.84
CA TRP A 4 20.91 -9.43 -13.41
C TRP A 4 21.33 -8.64 -14.65
N HIS A 5 20.38 -8.49 -15.58
CA HIS A 5 20.59 -7.75 -16.82
C HIS A 5 19.63 -6.57 -16.91
N LEU A 6 20.16 -5.40 -17.26
CA LEU A 6 19.36 -4.21 -17.51
C LEU A 6 19.10 -4.07 -19.01
N HIS A 7 17.83 -3.94 -19.38
CA HIS A 7 17.33 -3.78 -20.74
C HIS A 7 16.59 -2.45 -20.91
N PRO A 8 17.29 -1.34 -21.17
CA PRO A 8 16.65 -0.06 -21.47
C PRO A 8 16.09 -0.11 -22.90
N LEU A 9 14.76 0.02 -23.06
CA LEU A 9 14.11 0.08 -24.37
C LEU A 9 14.30 1.46 -24.99
N ASN A 10 15.51 1.73 -25.50
CA ASN A 10 15.97 3.05 -25.92
C ASN A 10 16.10 3.24 -27.44
N ALA A 11 15.42 2.43 -28.26
CA ALA A 11 15.53 2.49 -29.72
C ALA A 11 15.12 3.85 -30.34
N ARG A 12 14.31 4.63 -29.61
CA ARG A 12 13.86 5.98 -29.99
C ARG A 12 14.50 7.08 -29.15
N HIS A 13 15.61 6.77 -28.48
CA HIS A 13 16.39 7.70 -27.66
C HIS A 13 15.69 8.28 -26.42
N GLY A 14 14.49 7.80 -26.05
CA GLY A 14 13.70 8.32 -24.94
C GLY A 14 14.37 8.25 -23.56
N LEU A 15 15.34 7.36 -23.35
CA LEU A 15 16.09 7.23 -22.09
C LEU A 15 17.50 7.83 -22.19
N THR A 16 17.93 8.31 -23.36
CA THR A 16 19.35 8.65 -23.62
C THR A 16 19.90 9.67 -22.65
N THR A 17 19.11 10.69 -22.31
CA THR A 17 19.52 11.79 -21.41
C THR A 17 19.70 11.35 -19.96
N ILE A 18 18.99 10.29 -19.53
CA ILE A 18 18.99 9.79 -18.15
C ILE A 18 19.70 8.45 -18.01
N LEU A 19 20.29 7.89 -19.08
CA LEU A 19 20.73 6.51 -19.12
C LEU A 19 21.86 6.19 -18.11
N SER A 20 22.74 7.16 -17.86
CA SER A 20 23.80 7.04 -16.83
C SER A 20 23.22 6.95 -15.43
N GLU A 21 22.31 7.87 -15.10
CA GLU A 21 21.65 7.95 -13.79
C GLU A 21 20.72 6.75 -13.56
N LEU A 22 19.95 6.34 -14.57
CA LEU A 22 19.15 5.12 -14.56
C LEU A 22 20.00 3.90 -14.17
N ARG A 23 21.16 3.70 -14.83
CA ARG A 23 22.08 2.60 -14.50
C ARG A 23 22.62 2.69 -13.08
N ALA A 24 22.96 3.88 -12.63
CA ALA A 24 23.48 4.10 -11.27
C ALA A 24 22.40 3.81 -10.22
N ALA A 25 21.19 4.33 -10.42
CA ALA A 25 20.03 4.10 -9.55
C ALA A 25 19.64 2.62 -9.49
N SER A 26 19.57 1.92 -10.63
CA SER A 26 19.28 0.48 -10.64
C SER A 26 20.33 -0.33 -9.86
N ARG A 27 21.63 -0.04 -10.03
CA ARG A 27 22.69 -0.70 -9.26
C ARG A 27 22.58 -0.40 -7.76
N ARG A 28 22.26 0.84 -7.41
CA ARG A 28 22.07 1.26 -6.01
C ARG A 28 20.89 0.55 -5.38
N ALA A 29 19.75 0.45 -6.09
CA ALA A 29 18.59 -0.29 -5.62
C ALA A 29 18.92 -1.77 -5.34
N VAL A 30 19.62 -2.43 -6.27
CA VAL A 30 20.06 -3.83 -6.08
C VAL A 30 21.00 -3.95 -4.89
N ALA A 31 21.96 -3.04 -4.74
CA ALA A 31 22.90 -3.07 -3.62
C ALA A 31 22.19 -2.88 -2.27
N LEU A 32 21.24 -1.94 -2.19
CA LEU A 32 20.43 -1.68 -1.00
C LEU A 32 19.58 -2.89 -0.64
N ALA A 33 18.79 -3.43 -1.58
CA ALA A 33 17.96 -4.60 -1.32
C ALA A 33 18.79 -5.84 -0.92
N ARG A 34 19.96 -6.05 -1.54
CA ARG A 34 20.86 -7.17 -1.22
C ARG A 34 21.52 -7.09 0.16
N ALA A 35 21.48 -5.93 0.82
CA ALA A 35 21.90 -5.82 2.21
C ALA A 35 20.88 -6.45 3.18
N HIS A 36 19.65 -6.68 2.73
CA HIS A 36 18.55 -7.20 3.54
C HIS A 36 18.01 -8.55 3.06
N ALA A 37 18.17 -8.88 1.78
CA ALA A 37 17.61 -10.10 1.19
C ALA A 37 18.53 -10.72 0.13
N GLU A 38 18.42 -12.03 -0.07
CA GLU A 38 18.93 -12.67 -1.28
C GLU A 38 17.96 -12.41 -2.42
N LEU A 39 18.43 -11.73 -3.48
CA LEU A 39 17.65 -11.51 -4.68
C LEU A 39 17.86 -12.67 -5.67
N PRO A 40 16.79 -13.27 -6.22
CA PRO A 40 16.88 -14.18 -7.36
C PRO A 40 17.53 -13.50 -8.57
N ASP A 41 18.04 -14.29 -9.50
CA ASP A 41 18.52 -13.77 -10.77
C ASP A 41 17.36 -13.23 -11.61
N PHE A 42 17.55 -12.10 -12.31
CA PHE A 42 16.44 -11.42 -12.99
C PHE A 42 16.86 -10.51 -14.15
N ASP A 43 15.90 -10.27 -15.04
CA ASP A 43 15.94 -9.21 -16.05
C ASP A 43 15.18 -7.97 -15.57
N LEU A 44 15.79 -6.80 -15.75
CA LEU A 44 15.16 -5.49 -15.52
C LEU A 44 14.91 -4.80 -16.85
N VAL A 45 13.64 -4.72 -17.26
CA VAL A 45 13.22 -4.03 -18.48
C VAL A 45 12.75 -2.62 -18.13
N VAL A 46 13.26 -1.60 -18.82
CA VAL A 46 12.87 -0.20 -18.59
C VAL A 46 12.31 0.41 -19.87
N THR A 47 11.05 0.82 -19.81
CA THR A 47 10.29 1.38 -20.94
C THR A 47 10.04 2.88 -20.71
N PRO A 48 10.51 3.77 -21.62
CA PRO A 48 10.17 5.18 -21.56
C PRO A 48 8.74 5.41 -22.05
N VAL A 49 7.91 6.06 -21.23
CA VAL A 49 6.55 6.49 -21.61
C VAL A 49 6.35 7.92 -21.13
N LEU A 50 6.20 8.87 -22.07
CA LEU A 50 5.94 10.27 -21.74
C LEU A 50 4.63 10.41 -20.97
N GLY A 51 4.66 11.07 -19.81
CA GLY A 51 3.52 11.14 -18.89
C GLY A 51 3.12 9.80 -18.27
N GLY A 52 3.91 8.74 -18.46
CA GLY A 52 3.69 7.41 -17.89
C GLY A 52 4.15 7.30 -16.43
N GLY A 53 4.01 6.09 -15.90
CA GLY A 53 4.24 5.81 -14.48
C GLY A 53 3.08 6.29 -13.59
N VAL A 54 3.29 6.27 -12.28
CA VAL A 54 2.26 6.73 -11.32
C VAL A 54 2.16 8.27 -11.38
N PRO A 55 0.95 8.86 -11.43
CA PRO A 55 0.79 10.31 -11.48
C PRO A 55 1.53 11.03 -10.35
N ARG A 56 2.31 12.06 -10.69
CA ARG A 56 3.23 12.82 -9.79
C ARG A 56 4.43 12.03 -9.25
N TRP A 57 4.49 10.72 -9.44
CA TRP A 57 5.64 9.87 -9.09
C TRP A 57 6.56 9.63 -10.30
N GLY A 58 6.00 9.59 -11.51
CA GLY A 58 6.76 9.48 -12.77
C GLY A 58 7.39 8.10 -13.04
N VAL A 59 7.27 7.16 -12.10
CA VAL A 59 7.76 5.77 -12.22
C VAL A 59 6.62 4.83 -11.84
N GLY A 60 6.51 3.70 -12.52
CA GLY A 60 5.64 2.57 -12.17
C GLY A 60 6.41 1.27 -12.38
N GLY A 61 6.17 0.30 -11.50
CA GLY A 61 6.79 -1.01 -11.54
C GLY A 61 5.76 -2.13 -11.67
N ARG A 62 6.22 -3.28 -12.14
CA ARG A 62 5.54 -4.57 -11.97
C ARG A 62 6.53 -5.71 -12.09
N THR A 63 6.21 -6.82 -11.45
CA THR A 63 6.98 -8.08 -11.52
C THR A 63 6.05 -9.19 -12.01
N PRO A 64 5.85 -9.34 -13.34
CA PRO A 64 4.80 -10.20 -13.90
C PRO A 64 5.06 -11.70 -13.79
N SER A 65 6.31 -12.11 -13.57
CA SER A 65 6.72 -13.51 -13.45
C SER A 65 8.02 -13.63 -12.66
N ALA A 66 8.39 -14.86 -12.29
CA ALA A 66 9.72 -15.15 -11.76
C ALA A 66 10.81 -14.63 -12.71
N GLY A 67 11.83 -13.97 -12.13
CA GLY A 67 12.99 -13.48 -12.86
C GLY A 67 12.77 -12.25 -13.74
N LEU A 68 11.63 -11.56 -13.69
CA LEU A 68 11.38 -10.38 -14.53
C LEU A 68 10.79 -9.21 -13.73
N VAL A 69 11.48 -8.07 -13.77
CA VAL A 69 11.00 -6.78 -13.28
C VAL A 69 10.85 -5.83 -14.46
N GLU A 70 9.68 -5.20 -14.58
CA GLU A 70 9.38 -4.21 -15.62
C GLU A 70 9.14 -2.84 -14.98
N ILE A 71 9.83 -1.83 -15.49
CA ILE A 71 9.64 -0.43 -15.11
C ILE A 71 9.10 0.34 -16.30
N THR A 72 8.05 1.12 -16.06
CA THR A 72 7.61 2.21 -16.94
C THR A 72 7.94 3.52 -16.26
N LEU A 73 8.63 4.44 -16.95
CA LEU A 73 8.94 5.75 -16.38
C LEU A 73 8.79 6.87 -17.40
N ASP A 74 8.47 8.07 -16.91
CA ASP A 74 8.50 9.31 -17.67
C ASP A 74 9.91 9.93 -17.60
N PRO A 75 10.69 9.95 -18.69
CA PRO A 75 12.04 10.49 -18.68
C PRO A 75 12.10 11.97 -18.31
N ALA A 76 11.03 12.74 -18.57
CA ALA A 76 10.96 14.16 -18.22
C ALA A 76 10.74 14.42 -16.73
N ARG A 77 10.35 13.37 -15.97
CA ARG A 77 10.11 13.41 -14.53
C ARG A 77 10.97 12.40 -13.79
N PHE A 78 12.07 11.99 -14.41
CA PHE A 78 12.95 10.99 -13.83
C PHE A 78 13.54 11.50 -12.53
N ASP A 79 13.33 10.72 -11.47
CA ASP A 79 13.93 10.91 -10.17
C ASP A 79 14.60 9.59 -9.75
N PRO A 80 15.92 9.58 -9.51
CA PRO A 80 16.65 8.37 -9.17
C PRO A 80 16.19 7.74 -7.84
N ASP A 81 15.76 8.54 -6.86
CA ASP A 81 15.31 8.02 -5.57
C ASP A 81 13.91 7.39 -5.69
N LEU A 82 13.01 7.97 -6.50
CA LEU A 82 11.71 7.35 -6.80
C LEU A 82 11.86 6.05 -7.61
N LEU A 83 12.84 5.99 -8.52
CA LEU A 83 13.17 4.74 -9.20
C LEU A 83 13.70 3.69 -8.22
N ILE A 84 14.66 4.04 -7.36
CA ILE A 84 15.21 3.12 -6.35
C ILE A 84 14.09 2.57 -5.48
N ARG A 85 13.22 3.45 -5.01
CA ARG A 85 12.09 3.09 -4.16
C ARG A 85 11.10 2.15 -4.85
N THR A 86 10.76 2.43 -6.10
CA THR A 86 9.90 1.55 -6.92
C THR A 86 10.57 0.19 -7.14
N LEU A 87 11.87 0.15 -7.44
CA LEU A 87 12.60 -1.10 -7.64
C LEU A 87 12.66 -1.95 -6.37
N VAL A 88 12.86 -1.33 -5.19
CA VAL A 88 12.85 -2.06 -3.91
C VAL A 88 11.50 -2.73 -3.68
N HIS A 89 10.39 -2.04 -3.97
CA HIS A 89 9.05 -2.63 -3.93
C HIS A 89 8.96 -3.87 -4.85
N GLU A 90 9.34 -3.73 -6.12
CA GLU A 90 9.32 -4.82 -7.09
C GLU A 90 10.26 -5.98 -6.73
N PHE A 91 11.39 -5.72 -6.08
CA PHE A 91 12.28 -6.79 -5.63
C PHE A 91 11.65 -7.68 -4.56
N HIS A 92 10.72 -7.17 -3.75
CA HIS A 92 9.96 -8.04 -2.86
C HIS A 92 9.08 -9.02 -3.66
N HIS A 93 8.35 -8.51 -4.66
CA HIS A 93 7.59 -9.37 -5.56
C HIS A 93 8.48 -10.38 -6.28
N LEU A 94 9.68 -9.99 -6.70
CA LEU A 94 10.67 -10.88 -7.31
C LEU A 94 11.03 -12.03 -6.38
N ILE A 95 11.36 -11.75 -5.10
CA ILE A 95 11.65 -12.80 -4.10
C ILE A 95 10.42 -13.70 -3.90
N ARG A 96 9.24 -13.10 -3.83
CA ARG A 96 7.98 -13.82 -3.57
C ARG A 96 7.57 -14.77 -4.69
N TRP A 97 8.04 -14.54 -5.92
CA TRP A 97 7.83 -15.45 -7.05
C TRP A 97 8.43 -16.85 -6.87
N ASP A 98 9.43 -17.00 -6.00
CA ASP A 98 9.98 -18.33 -5.63
C ASP A 98 9.09 -19.07 -4.60
N GLY A 99 8.03 -18.43 -4.11
CA GLY A 99 7.01 -19.03 -3.25
C GLY A 99 5.61 -18.96 -3.89
N PRO A 100 4.63 -18.30 -3.25
CA PRO A 100 3.26 -18.24 -3.78
C PRO A 100 3.11 -17.29 -4.98
N GLY A 101 4.13 -16.49 -5.30
CA GLY A 101 4.03 -15.41 -6.29
C GLY A 101 3.08 -14.29 -5.85
N TYR A 102 2.71 -13.43 -6.81
CA TYR A 102 1.80 -12.30 -6.56
C TYR A 102 0.45 -12.73 -6.00
N GLY A 103 -0.03 -13.93 -6.39
CA GLY A 103 -1.31 -14.47 -6.00
C GLY A 103 -2.41 -14.34 -7.06
N LYS A 104 -3.51 -15.03 -6.81
CA LYS A 104 -4.70 -15.11 -7.66
C LYS A 104 -5.98 -14.73 -6.92
N SER A 105 -5.97 -14.63 -5.57
CA SER A 105 -7.08 -14.13 -4.78
C SER A 105 -6.85 -12.71 -4.26
N LEU A 106 -7.92 -12.06 -3.77
CA LEU A 106 -7.81 -10.74 -3.12
C LEU A 106 -6.85 -10.80 -1.93
N GLY A 107 -7.00 -11.79 -1.05
CA GLY A 107 -6.15 -11.94 0.13
C GLY A 107 -4.67 -12.11 -0.23
N GLU A 108 -4.37 -12.86 -1.28
CA GLU A 108 -2.99 -13.01 -1.76
C GLU A 108 -2.43 -11.69 -2.31
N ALA A 109 -3.24 -10.93 -3.08
CA ALA A 109 -2.81 -9.62 -3.59
C ALA A 109 -2.58 -8.61 -2.46
N LEU A 110 -3.48 -8.53 -1.47
CA LEU A 110 -3.31 -7.64 -0.30
C LEU A 110 -2.02 -7.94 0.48
N VAL A 111 -1.73 -9.23 0.67
CA VAL A 111 -0.50 -9.67 1.35
C VAL A 111 0.73 -9.37 0.49
N SER A 112 0.69 -9.64 -0.81
CA SER A 112 1.81 -9.36 -1.72
C SER A 112 2.16 -7.88 -1.72
N GLU A 113 1.17 -7.00 -1.91
CA GLU A 113 1.37 -5.55 -1.97
C GLU A 113 1.84 -4.97 -0.65
N GLY A 114 1.20 -5.38 0.45
CA GLY A 114 1.59 -4.84 1.74
C GLY A 114 2.94 -5.38 2.24
N LEU A 115 3.35 -6.61 1.91
CA LEU A 115 4.72 -7.07 2.20
C LEU A 115 5.74 -6.26 1.40
N ALA A 116 5.46 -5.97 0.12
CA ALA A 116 6.33 -5.16 -0.71
C ALA A 116 6.46 -3.72 -0.18
N GLY A 117 5.36 -3.10 0.25
CA GLY A 117 5.38 -1.79 0.92
C GLY A 117 6.18 -1.77 2.22
N HIS A 118 6.04 -2.79 3.08
CA HIS A 118 6.85 -2.89 4.30
C HIS A 118 8.33 -3.20 4.01
N PHE A 119 8.65 -3.93 2.94
CA PHE A 119 10.03 -4.15 2.52
C PHE A 119 10.71 -2.85 2.08
N VAL A 120 9.99 -1.93 1.43
CA VAL A 120 10.47 -0.57 1.15
C VAL A 120 10.90 0.13 2.44
N LEU A 121 10.09 0.06 3.50
CA LEU A 121 10.42 0.65 4.80
C LEU A 121 11.62 -0.04 5.46
N GLN A 122 11.72 -1.36 5.36
CA GLN A 122 12.84 -2.12 5.91
C GLN A 122 14.18 -1.72 5.27
N VAL A 123 14.20 -1.50 3.95
CA VAL A 123 15.43 -1.22 3.18
C VAL A 123 15.78 0.27 3.18
N LEU A 124 14.78 1.15 3.04
CA LEU A 124 15.01 2.59 2.83
C LEU A 124 14.65 3.45 4.04
N GLY A 125 13.90 2.90 5.00
CA GLY A 125 13.30 3.67 6.09
C GLY A 125 12.30 4.72 5.58
N GLY A 126 12.08 5.73 6.42
CA GLY A 126 11.21 6.85 6.10
C GLY A 126 9.71 6.53 6.24
N ALA A 127 8.89 7.34 5.59
CA ALA A 127 7.44 7.19 5.59
C ALA A 127 6.96 6.14 4.56
N PRO A 128 5.78 5.53 4.75
CA PRO A 128 5.13 4.72 3.72
C PRO A 128 4.87 5.50 2.43
N ASP A 129 4.77 4.79 1.31
CA ASP A 129 4.38 5.42 0.04
C ASP A 129 2.96 6.00 0.11
N PRO A 130 2.62 7.00 -0.72
CA PRO A 130 1.31 7.65 -0.64
C PRO A 130 0.13 6.67 -0.78
N TRP A 131 0.28 5.62 -1.58
CA TRP A 131 -0.73 4.56 -1.71
C TRP A 131 -0.77 3.63 -0.49
N ASP A 132 0.37 3.32 0.13
CA ASP A 132 0.45 2.52 1.35
C ASP A 132 -0.07 3.27 2.59
N ALA A 133 0.10 4.61 2.61
CA ALA A 133 -0.42 5.50 3.63
C ALA A 133 -1.94 5.77 3.50
N THR A 134 -2.59 5.22 2.47
CA THR A 134 -4.02 5.41 2.23
C THR A 134 -4.83 4.75 3.34
N VAL A 135 -5.50 5.54 4.18
CA VAL A 135 -6.41 5.01 5.22
C VAL A 135 -7.70 4.48 4.58
N PRO A 136 -7.99 3.16 4.63
CA PRO A 136 -9.25 2.61 4.12
C PRO A 136 -10.46 3.14 4.89
N ALA A 137 -11.60 3.25 4.22
CA ALA A 137 -12.86 3.62 4.87
C ALA A 137 -13.33 2.53 5.86
N PRO A 138 -14.16 2.87 6.87
CA PRO A 138 -14.77 1.89 7.76
C PRO A 138 -15.48 0.77 6.99
N GLY A 139 -15.41 -0.46 7.50
CA GLY A 139 -16.04 -1.63 6.88
C GLY A 139 -15.27 -2.25 5.71
N VAL A 140 -14.25 -1.59 5.15
CA VAL A 140 -13.42 -2.15 4.06
C VAL A 140 -12.70 -3.42 4.50
N ALA A 141 -12.18 -3.50 5.73
CA ALA A 141 -11.54 -4.71 6.24
C ALA A 141 -12.52 -5.90 6.27
N ARG A 142 -13.81 -5.63 6.59
CA ARG A 142 -14.87 -6.65 6.60
C ARG A 142 -15.23 -7.10 5.19
N MET A 143 -15.28 -6.16 4.25
CA MET A 143 -15.46 -6.46 2.83
C MET A 143 -14.33 -7.35 2.32
N ALA A 144 -13.08 -7.01 2.63
CA ALA A 144 -11.92 -7.82 2.26
C ALA A 144 -11.94 -9.21 2.90
N MET A 145 -12.41 -9.34 4.14
CA MET A 145 -12.59 -10.63 4.81
C MET A 145 -13.58 -11.54 4.05
N ASN A 146 -14.68 -10.96 3.56
CA ASN A 146 -15.69 -11.69 2.78
C ASN A 146 -15.18 -12.07 1.38
N GLU A 147 -14.36 -11.22 0.78
CA GLU A 147 -13.80 -11.44 -0.56
C GLU A 147 -12.43 -12.17 -0.56
N TRP A 148 -11.89 -12.50 0.61
CA TRP A 148 -10.51 -12.95 0.83
C TRP A 148 -10.01 -14.04 -0.14
N ALA A 149 -10.82 -15.08 -0.32
CA ALA A 149 -10.50 -16.23 -1.16
C ALA A 149 -11.00 -16.10 -2.60
N ARG A 150 -11.67 -14.99 -2.96
CA ARG A 150 -12.20 -14.79 -4.31
C ARG A 150 -11.06 -14.59 -5.30
N ARG A 151 -11.06 -15.41 -6.34
CA ARG A 151 -10.07 -15.37 -7.42
C ARG A 151 -10.50 -14.53 -8.62
N ASP A 152 -11.77 -14.15 -8.64
CA ASP A 152 -12.43 -13.29 -9.61
C ASP A 152 -12.68 -11.88 -9.04
N TYR A 153 -11.89 -11.48 -8.04
CA TYR A 153 -11.97 -10.13 -7.48
C TYR A 153 -11.60 -9.09 -8.53
N ASP A 154 -12.25 -7.92 -8.48
CA ASP A 154 -11.92 -6.81 -9.38
C ASP A 154 -10.67 -6.09 -8.86
N HIS A 155 -9.52 -6.38 -9.47
CA HIS A 155 -8.24 -5.78 -9.09
C HIS A 155 -8.25 -4.25 -9.27
N ALA A 156 -8.85 -3.74 -10.34
CA ALA A 156 -8.90 -2.30 -10.59
C ALA A 156 -9.80 -1.59 -9.56
N ARG A 157 -10.90 -2.23 -9.14
CA ARG A 157 -11.75 -1.74 -8.04
C ARG A 157 -10.95 -1.57 -6.75
N TRP A 158 -10.20 -2.59 -6.34
CA TRP A 158 -9.47 -2.58 -5.07
C TRP A 158 -8.24 -1.65 -5.08
N PHE A 159 -7.43 -1.69 -6.13
CA PHE A 159 -6.11 -1.04 -6.13
C PHE A 159 -6.08 0.31 -6.85
N PHE A 160 -6.94 0.53 -7.86
CA PHE A 160 -6.94 1.75 -8.67
C PHE A 160 -8.15 2.67 -8.44
N GLY A 161 -9.06 2.30 -7.53
CA GLY A 161 -10.16 3.15 -7.09
C GLY A 161 -11.27 3.32 -8.11
N LYS A 162 -11.90 2.20 -8.48
CA LYS A 162 -13.05 2.17 -9.40
C LYS A 162 -14.34 1.85 -8.63
N GLY A 163 -15.40 2.62 -8.88
CA GLY A 163 -16.71 2.35 -8.29
C GLY A 163 -16.84 2.91 -6.87
N ASP A 164 -17.04 2.02 -5.90
CA ASP A 164 -17.34 2.32 -4.49
C ASP A 164 -16.10 2.45 -3.59
N LEU A 165 -14.92 2.03 -4.07
CA LEU A 165 -13.67 2.11 -3.30
C LEU A 165 -12.80 3.29 -3.75
N ARG A 166 -12.17 3.96 -2.77
CA ARG A 166 -11.18 5.00 -3.03
C ARG A 166 -9.95 4.40 -3.74
N ASN A 167 -9.28 5.21 -4.56
CA ASN A 167 -7.97 4.85 -5.08
C ASN A 167 -7.02 4.45 -3.94
N ALA A 168 -6.22 3.42 -4.22
CA ALA A 168 -5.25 2.80 -3.34
C ALA A 168 -5.81 2.10 -2.09
N THR A 169 -7.12 1.83 -2.05
CA THR A 169 -7.75 1.15 -0.89
C THR A 169 -7.09 -0.21 -0.59
N GLY A 170 -6.80 -1.00 -1.63
CA GLY A 170 -6.11 -2.28 -1.51
C GLY A 170 -4.69 -2.15 -0.95
N TYR A 171 -3.89 -1.21 -1.45
CA TYR A 171 -2.53 -0.94 -0.95
C TYR A 171 -2.55 -0.55 0.53
N GLY A 172 -3.37 0.45 0.88
CA GLY A 172 -3.49 0.91 2.25
C GLY A 172 -4.00 -0.15 3.23
N LEU A 173 -4.97 -0.97 2.81
CA LEU A 173 -5.44 -2.10 3.62
C LEU A 173 -4.35 -3.16 3.77
N GLY A 174 -3.66 -3.53 2.69
CA GLY A 174 -2.54 -4.47 2.71
C GLY A 174 -1.45 -3.99 3.67
N HIS A 175 -1.03 -2.73 3.57
CA HIS A 175 -0.02 -2.15 4.45
C HIS A 175 -0.44 -2.18 5.93
N ARG A 176 -1.70 -1.83 6.26
CA ARG A 176 -2.24 -1.95 7.63
C ARG A 176 -2.30 -3.41 8.10
N LEU A 177 -2.68 -4.34 7.23
CA LEU A 177 -2.74 -5.76 7.52
C LEU A 177 -1.37 -6.31 7.91
N LEU A 178 -0.32 -5.98 7.17
CA LEU A 178 1.03 -6.42 7.53
C LEU A 178 1.56 -5.72 8.77
N ALA A 179 1.25 -4.44 8.99
CA ALA A 179 1.63 -3.76 10.23
C ALA A 179 1.05 -4.48 11.46
N GLU A 180 -0.23 -4.85 11.40
CA GLU A 180 -0.91 -5.62 12.46
C GLU A 180 -0.27 -7.00 12.65
N HIS A 181 0.05 -7.70 11.55
CA HIS A 181 0.70 -9.00 11.63
C HIS A 181 2.10 -8.93 12.25
N LEU A 182 2.92 -7.94 11.86
CA LEU A 182 4.27 -7.75 12.39
C LEU A 182 4.25 -7.36 13.87
N ALA A 183 3.29 -6.54 14.30
CA ALA A 183 3.11 -6.19 15.70
C ALA A 183 2.82 -7.41 16.60
N GLN A 184 2.09 -8.40 16.07
CA GLN A 184 1.77 -9.64 16.78
C GLN A 184 2.89 -10.68 16.73
N ASN A 185 3.87 -10.52 15.82
CA ASN A 185 4.94 -11.48 15.60
C ASN A 185 6.31 -10.79 15.69
N PRO A 186 6.75 -10.39 16.91
CA PRO A 186 8.04 -9.75 17.10
C PRO A 186 9.18 -10.61 16.54
N GLY A 187 10.02 -10.02 15.69
CA GLY A 187 11.13 -10.71 15.03
C GLY A 187 10.81 -11.29 13.65
N ALA A 188 9.54 -11.25 13.21
CA ALA A 188 9.22 -11.43 11.81
C ALA A 188 9.59 -10.15 11.02
N ASP A 189 10.01 -10.33 9.78
CA ASP A 189 10.26 -9.23 8.85
C ASP A 189 9.68 -9.54 7.45
N PRO A 190 9.49 -8.51 6.60
CA PRO A 190 8.92 -8.69 5.25
C PRO A 190 9.65 -9.70 4.36
N VAL A 191 10.97 -9.84 4.49
CA VAL A 191 11.79 -10.76 3.68
C VAL A 191 11.57 -12.19 4.15
N ALA A 192 11.63 -12.44 5.45
CA ALA A 192 11.38 -13.76 6.05
C ALA A 192 9.95 -14.26 5.74
N LEU A 193 9.01 -13.32 5.57
CA LEU A 193 7.62 -13.60 5.22
C LEU A 193 7.35 -13.65 3.71
N ALA A 194 8.35 -13.42 2.85
CA ALA A 194 8.15 -13.31 1.40
C ALA A 194 7.49 -14.57 0.79
N HIS A 195 7.79 -15.76 1.32
CA HIS A 195 7.23 -17.03 0.86
C HIS A 195 6.01 -17.50 1.65
N ALA A 196 5.55 -16.73 2.64
CA ALA A 196 4.39 -17.11 3.44
C ALA A 196 3.09 -17.06 2.62
N ALA A 197 2.26 -18.09 2.80
CA ALA A 197 0.93 -18.15 2.21
C ALA A 197 0.00 -17.10 2.85
N ALA A 198 -0.91 -16.53 2.05
CA ALA A 198 -1.79 -15.46 2.50
C ALA A 198 -2.63 -15.85 3.73
N GLU A 199 -3.07 -17.11 3.84
CA GLU A 199 -3.93 -17.56 4.94
C GLU A 199 -3.32 -17.32 6.33
N GLY A 200 -1.99 -17.31 6.46
CA GLY A 200 -1.30 -16.97 7.71
C GLY A 200 -1.54 -15.53 8.20
N PHE A 201 -1.92 -14.62 7.31
CA PHE A 201 -2.18 -13.22 7.61
C PHE A 201 -3.66 -12.93 7.94
N ARG A 202 -4.56 -13.89 7.67
CA ARG A 202 -5.99 -13.72 7.90
C ARG A 202 -6.37 -13.40 9.35
N PRO A 203 -5.69 -13.92 10.40
CA PRO A 203 -5.94 -13.50 11.78
C PRO A 203 -5.73 -12.00 12.02
N ALA A 204 -4.72 -11.38 11.40
CA ALA A 204 -4.48 -9.95 11.51
C ALA A 204 -5.62 -9.14 10.87
N LEU A 205 -6.15 -9.60 9.73
CA LEU A 205 -7.34 -8.96 9.13
C LEU A 205 -8.57 -9.06 10.05
N ARG A 206 -8.74 -10.17 10.79
CA ARG A 206 -9.85 -10.29 11.76
C ARG A 206 -9.71 -9.27 12.89
N GLN A 207 -8.49 -8.97 13.34
CA GLN A 207 -8.27 -7.95 14.36
C GLN A 207 -8.60 -6.56 13.83
N LEU A 208 -8.23 -6.23 12.59
CA LEU A 208 -8.65 -4.97 11.96
C LEU A 208 -10.18 -4.86 11.89
N VAL A 209 -10.88 -5.94 11.54
CA VAL A 209 -12.35 -5.96 11.54
C VAL A 209 -12.95 -5.75 12.94
N ALA A 210 -12.31 -6.29 13.98
CA ALA A 210 -12.76 -6.11 15.36
C ALA A 210 -12.50 -4.68 15.87
N ALA A 211 -11.34 -4.11 15.53
CA ALA A 211 -10.99 -2.74 15.86
C ALA A 211 -11.95 -1.72 15.21
N ASP A 212 -12.28 -1.91 13.92
CA ASP A 212 -13.26 -1.05 13.22
C ASP A 212 -14.63 -1.10 13.92
N LYS A 213 -15.08 -2.27 14.41
CA LYS A 213 -16.35 -2.39 15.15
C LYS A 213 -16.33 -1.68 16.50
N ALA A 214 -15.20 -1.73 17.21
CA ALA A 214 -15.06 -1.09 18.50
C ALA A 214 -15.10 0.45 18.35
N ALA A 215 -14.39 0.98 17.34
CA ALA A 215 -14.41 2.40 17.02
C ALA A 215 -15.82 2.88 16.59
N GLU A 216 -16.53 2.11 15.75
CA GLU A 216 -17.92 2.39 15.38
C GLU A 216 -18.84 2.46 16.62
N ALA A 217 -18.67 1.56 17.59
CA ALA A 217 -19.47 1.53 18.81
C ALA A 217 -19.17 2.71 19.75
N GLU A 218 -17.91 3.09 19.89
CA GLU A 218 -17.49 4.27 20.68
C GLU A 218 -18.05 5.56 20.08
N GLU A 219 -17.97 5.76 18.77
CA GLU A 219 -18.55 6.93 18.10
C GLU A 219 -20.07 7.03 18.28
N THR A 220 -20.80 5.89 18.24
CA THR A 220 -22.24 5.89 18.48
C THR A 220 -22.59 6.25 19.92
N ALA A 221 -21.83 5.76 20.90
CA ALA A 221 -22.05 6.08 22.30
C ALA A 221 -21.79 7.57 22.61
N ASP A 222 -20.76 8.16 21.99
CA ASP A 222 -20.45 9.59 22.14
C ASP A 222 -21.52 10.48 21.50
N GLN A 223 -22.09 10.07 20.36
CA GLN A 223 -23.19 10.79 19.71
C GLN A 223 -24.50 10.71 20.49
N GLU A 224 -24.82 9.56 21.07
CA GLU A 224 -26.00 9.39 21.94
C GLU A 224 -25.86 10.19 23.26
N GLY A 225 -24.68 10.22 23.87
CA GLY A 225 -24.40 11.05 25.05
C GLY A 225 -24.42 12.56 24.77
N ALA A 226 -24.00 12.98 23.57
CA ALA A 226 -24.10 14.37 23.13
C ALA A 226 -25.55 14.80 22.82
N ALA A 227 -26.38 13.89 22.30
CA ALA A 227 -27.79 14.16 22.04
C ALA A 227 -28.62 14.27 23.34
N ASP A 228 -28.30 13.48 24.38
CA ASP A 228 -28.99 13.52 25.68
C ASP A 228 -28.66 14.79 26.49
N SER A 229 -27.44 15.34 26.31
CA SER A 229 -27.05 16.62 26.95
C SER A 229 -27.58 17.88 26.26
N GLY A 230 -28.10 17.77 25.02
CA GLY A 230 -28.66 18.89 24.25
C GLY A 230 -30.17 19.14 24.47
N ALA A 231 -30.88 18.26 25.18
CA ALA A 231 -32.33 18.36 25.38
C ALA A 231 -32.76 19.09 26.67
N ALA A 232 -31.81 19.58 27.49
CA ALA A 232 -32.10 20.14 28.82
C ALA A 232 -32.24 21.67 28.87
N ASP A 233 -32.19 22.41 27.75
CA ASP A 233 -32.30 23.88 27.76
C ASP A 233 -33.32 24.41 26.73
N SER A 234 -34.61 24.22 27.02
CA SER A 234 -35.67 25.11 26.52
C SER A 234 -36.93 24.96 27.37
N GLY A 235 -36.93 25.59 28.56
CA GLY A 235 -38.07 25.56 29.46
C GLY A 235 -37.98 26.58 30.57
N ALA A 236 -38.01 27.87 30.24
CA ALA A 236 -38.31 28.91 31.22
C ALA A 236 -39.13 30.04 30.55
N GLU A 237 -40.46 29.94 30.72
CA GLU A 237 -41.42 30.98 30.42
C GLU A 237 -41.12 32.26 31.23
N ALA A 238 -41.15 33.40 30.55
CA ALA A 238 -41.04 34.71 31.15
C ALA A 238 -42.37 35.14 31.78
N GLY A 239 -42.44 35.13 33.11
CA GLY A 239 -43.45 35.86 33.89
C GLY A 239 -42.81 37.11 34.49
N TRP A 240 -43.23 38.30 34.03
CA TRP A 240 -42.86 39.58 34.66
C TRP A 240 -44.13 40.39 34.92
N ASP A 241 -44.56 40.39 36.20
CA ASP A 241 -45.55 41.29 36.77
C ASP A 241 -44.85 42.22 37.77
N GLY A 242 -45.18 43.53 37.75
CA GLY A 242 -45.03 44.39 38.93
C GLY A 242 -44.51 45.83 38.73
N ALA A 243 -45.45 46.78 38.55
CA ALA A 243 -45.59 48.14 39.13
C ALA A 243 -44.33 49.04 39.32
N ALA A 244 -44.21 50.19 38.63
CA ALA A 244 -44.88 51.50 38.83
C ALA A 244 -44.34 52.36 40.01
N GLY A 245 -43.83 53.55 39.68
CA GLY A 245 -43.48 54.62 40.61
C GLY A 245 -43.10 55.90 39.87
N SER A 246 -43.94 56.93 40.06
CA SER A 246 -44.02 58.28 39.48
C SER A 246 -42.74 59.06 39.21
#